data_AF-A0AAD7EJD0-F1
#
_entry.id   AF-A0AAD7EJD0-F1
#
_cell.length_a   1.000
_cell.length_b   1.000
_cell.length_c   1.000
_cell.angle_alpha   90.00
_cell.angle_beta   90.00
_cell.angle_gamma   90.00
#
_symmetry.space_group_name_H-M   'P 1'
#
loop_
_entity.id
_entity.type
_entity.pdbx_description
1 polymer ?
#
loop_
_entity_poly.entity_id
_entity_poly.type
_entity_poly.pdbx_seq_one_letter_code
_entity_poly.pdbx_strand_id
1 'polypeptide(L)' 'EVYDSGCTQHLSPFEAEFSKLASIAPKEFSAANNQCFAATACGNMSINVPNGESK' A
#
# COMPACT_ATOMS: atom_id res chain seq x y z
N GLU A 1 9.19 5.09 5.11
CA GLU A 1 10.15 3.99 5.34
C GLU A 1 9.38 2.68 5.24
N VAL A 2 9.69 1.82 4.27
CA VAL A 2 8.97 0.56 4.08
C VAL A 2 9.76 -0.53 4.78
N TYR A 3 9.24 -1.00 5.91
CA TYR A 3 9.75 -2.14 6.63
C TYR A 3 9.05 -3.40 6.10
N ASP A 4 9.80 -4.46 5.84
CA ASP A 4 9.22 -5.79 5.60
C ASP A 4 8.58 -6.27 6.92
N SER A 5 7.30 -5.95 7.08
CA SER A 5 6.50 -6.34 8.23
C SER A 5 5.86 -7.72 8.07
N GLY A 6 6.22 -8.47 7.01
CA GLY A 6 5.50 -9.68 6.59
C GLY A 6 4.10 -9.37 6.05
N CYS A 7 3.78 -8.11 5.79
CA CYS A 7 2.50 -7.69 5.22
C CYS A 7 2.56 -7.83 3.70
N THR A 8 1.56 -8.49 3.11
CA THR A 8 1.49 -8.69 1.64
C THR A 8 0.89 -7.49 0.91
N GLN A 9 0.27 -6.55 1.63
CA GLN A 9 -0.41 -5.38 1.05
C GLN A 9 -0.19 -4.15 1.92
N HIS A 10 0.20 -3.04 1.30
CA HIS A 10 0.35 -1.75 1.96
C HIS A 10 -0.65 -0.74 1.42
N LEU A 11 -1.15 0.12 2.30
CA LEU A 11 -2.00 1.25 1.94
C LEU A 11 -1.10 2.46 1.68
N SER A 12 -1.33 3.15 0.57
CA SER A 12 -0.55 4.32 0.19
C SER A 12 -1.45 5.39 -0.45
N PRO A 13 -1.28 6.67 -0.11
CA PRO A 13 -2.02 7.78 -0.73
C PRO A 13 -1.47 8.17 -2.11
N PHE A 14 -0.33 7.63 -2.53
CA PHE A 14 0.37 8.01 -3.76
C PHE A 14 -0.16 7.23 -4.96
N GLU A 15 -1.43 7.46 -5.32
CA GLU A 15 -2.13 6.76 -6.40
C GLU A 15 -1.36 6.79 -7.74
N ALA A 16 -0.75 7.93 -8.07
CA ALA A 16 0.01 8.13 -9.30
C ALA A 16 1.30 7.29 -9.40
N GLU A 17 1.79 6.76 -8.27
CA GLU A 17 2.99 5.92 -8.23
C GLU A 17 2.68 4.42 -8.38
N PHE A 18 1.40 4.05 -8.40
CA PHE A 18 0.98 2.68 -8.66
C PHE A 18 0.95 2.39 -10.15
N SER A 19 1.64 1.32 -10.53
CA SER A 19 1.46 0.65 -11.82
C SER A 19 0.24 -0.28 -11.79
N LYS A 20 -0.44 -0.43 -12.94
CA LYS A 20 -1.64 -1.28 -13.09
C LYS A 20 -2.72 -0.98 -12.05
N LEU A 21 -2.91 0.30 -11.73
CA LEU A 21 -3.96 0.71 -10.83
C LEU A 21 -5.33 0.35 -11.42
N ALA A 22 -6.16 -0.34 -10.63
CA ALA A 22 -7.53 -0.68 -10.96
C ALA A 22 -8.45 -0.16 -9.85
N SER A 23 -9.56 0.47 -10.25
CA SER A 23 -10.61 0.84 -9.31
C SER A 23 -11.26 -0.42 -8.74
N ILE A 24 -11.56 -0.39 -7.44
CA ILE A 24 -12.25 -1.45 -6.73
C ILE A 24 -13.47 -0.89 -6.00
N ALA A 25 -14.40 -1.76 -5.63
CA ALA A 25 -15.44 -1.38 -4.66
C ALA A 25 -14.77 -0.89 -3.36
N PRO A 26 -15.28 0.19 -2.72
CA PRO A 26 -14.71 0.71 -1.49
C PRO A 26 -14.52 -0.40 -0.46
N LYS A 27 -13.26 -0.67 -0.13
CA LYS A 27 -12.90 -1.68 0.87
C LYS A 27 -12.54 -0.96 2.16
N GLU A 28 -13.33 -1.17 3.20
CA GLU A 28 -13.11 -0.52 4.49
C GLU A 28 -12.05 -1.23 5.33
N PHE A 29 -11.29 -0.43 6.07
CA PHE A 29 -10.28 -0.87 7.01
C PHE A 29 -10.43 -0.10 8.31
N SER A 30 -10.24 -0.80 9.42
CA SER A 30 -10.20 -0.21 10.76
C SER A 30 -8.76 -0.14 11.23
N ALA A 31 -8.30 1.05 11.57
CA ALA A 31 -7.01 1.26 12.23
C ALA A 31 -7.11 0.98 13.73
N ALA A 32 -5.96 0.69 14.35
CA ALA A 32 -5.86 0.48 15.79
C ALA A 32 -6.28 1.69 16.65
N ASN A 33 -6.31 2.89 16.06
CA ASN A 33 -6.78 4.12 16.70
C ASN A 33 -8.30 4.35 16.52
N ASN A 34 -9.06 3.32 16.16
CA ASN A 34 -10.51 3.35 15.88
C ASN A 34 -10.92 4.28 14.72
N GLN A 35 -9.99 4.71 13.88
CA GLN A 35 -10.34 5.39 12.64
C GLN A 35 -10.67 4.37 11.55
N CYS A 36 -11.65 4.70 10.73
CA CYS A 36 -11.99 3.93 9.54
C CYS A 36 -11.56 4.70 8.29
N PHE A 37 -11.05 3.99 7.31
CA PHE A 37 -10.77 4.52 5.99
C PHE A 37 -11.06 3.46 4.94
N ALA A 38 -11.27 3.89 3.69
CA ALA A 38 -11.61 2.99 2.59
C ALA A 38 -10.59 3.11 1.45
N ALA A 39 -10.21 1.96 0.88
CA ALA A 39 -9.47 1.93 -0.38
C ALA A 39 -10.44 1.85 -1.56
N THR A 40 -10.24 2.71 -2.56
CA THR A 40 -11.05 2.80 -3.79
C THR A 40 -10.32 2.26 -5.01
N ALA A 41 -9.04 1.95 -4.89
CA ALA A 41 -8.22 1.39 -5.96
C ALA A 41 -7.13 0.47 -5.39
N CYS A 42 -6.65 -0.46 -6.22
CA CYS A 42 -5.50 -1.32 -5.92
C CYS A 42 -4.56 -1.40 -7.12
N GLY A 43 -3.26 -1.61 -6.87
CA GLY A 43 -2.26 -1.70 -7.93
C GLY A 43 -0.94 -2.19 -7.38
N ASN A 44 0.07 -2.25 -8.25
CA ASN A 44 1.42 -2.64 -7.90
C ASN A 44 2.32 -1.41 -7.82
N MET A 45 3.05 -1.25 -6.73
CA MET A 45 4.02 -0.16 -6.57
C MET A 45 5.42 -0.73 -6.47
N SER A 46 6.35 -0.22 -7.26
CA SER A 46 7.77 -0.56 -7.15
C SER A 46 8.44 0.46 -6.24
N ILE A 47 8.87 0.02 -5.07
CA ILE A 47 9.60 0.85 -4.10
C ILE A 47 11.08 0.55 -4.19
N ASN A 48 11.91 1.60 -4.21
CA ASN A 48 13.35 1.45 -4.08
C ASN A 48 13.71 1.57 -2.60
N VAL A 49 14.28 0.51 -2.02
CA VAL A 49 14.70 0.50 -0.62
C VAL A 49 16.17 0.94 -0.56
N PRO A 50 16.49 2.16 -0.10
CA PRO A 50 17.88 2.56 0.09
C PRO A 50 18.53 1.64 1.14
N ASN A 51 19.66 1.03 0.78
CA ASN A 51 20.41 0.01 1.54
C ASN A 51 19.82 -1.42 1.53
N GLY A 52 18.92 -1.76 0.60
CA GLY A 52 18.53 -3.15 0.39
C GLY A 52 19.67 -3.95 -0.24
N GLU A 53 20.47 -4.67 0.55
CA GLU A 53 21.41 -5.66 0.03
C GLU A 53 20.65 -6.65 -0.85
N SER A 54 20.96 -6.68 -2.14
CA SER A 54 20.60 -7.81 -2.99
C SER A 54 21.36 -9.02 -2.47
N LYS A 55 20.67 -9.94 -1.81
CA LYS A 55 21.15 -11.32 -1.67
C LYS A 55 20.72 -12.14 -2.87
#